data_AF-A0A432HUY7-F1
#
_entry.id   AF-A0A432HUY7-F1
#
_cell.length_a   1.000
_cell.length_b   1.000
_cell.length_c   1.000
_cell.angle_alpha   90.00
_cell.angle_beta   90.00
_cell.angle_gamma   90.00
#
_symmetry.space_group_name_H-M   'P 1'
#
loop_
_entity.id
_entity.type
_entity.pdbx_description
1 polymer ?
#
loop_
_entity_poly.entity_id
_entity_poly.type
_entity_poly.pdbx_seq_one_letter_code
_entity_poly.pdbx_strand_id
1 'polypeptide(L)'
;MLRRLTSHRVDVLLTGGALVFIYLVTPFEIHSDANARYLTLSALLTDGSIGVTPYSLVGPLFSAPLWWFGSLFDEARWWCERYNFVLFVLGLVGFYRILTPVIEREMVTRFLLILTVASMFSNHLSNYFGEVFTAMTVALGLTLVCLRQNAWGWVLVVLGVANTPGTLPGMGLVAVGWSWRTRNIRHLAPVLVAAALVLLENWIRRGDPFTTGYEDNRATETILPYSGLPGFSYPLYLGLLSVLFSFGKGLFLFAPGLLLIPGQVAGRLTVLRTIHLVWLAFLLGLVLVYSKWFSWYGGIFWGPRFFLFGSIPAALALAAWCGGCVRSRWTDALGVVFVLWSCWVGANGLVFRLYELQECWANNYQLELLCLYVPEFSVLFRPFVRTASMVAVEAAALVYFAIVGLYLVAPRISTMVRPPADDVTTGGVSPAAVG
;
A
#
# COMPACT_ATOMS: atom_id res chain seq x y z
N MET A 1 -31.82 7.57 8.07
CA MET A 1 -30.92 8.62 8.61
C MET A 1 -30.17 8.15 9.85
N LEU A 2 -30.83 7.60 10.89
CA LEU A 2 -30.15 7.05 12.09
C LEU A 2 -29.12 5.95 11.81
N ARG A 3 -29.41 4.99 10.90
CA ARG A 3 -28.51 3.87 10.56
C ARG A 3 -27.18 4.29 9.90
N ARG A 4 -27.15 5.45 9.22
CA ARG A 4 -25.93 6.01 8.59
C ARG A 4 -25.10 6.84 9.58
N LEU A 5 -25.75 7.49 10.54
CA LEU A 5 -25.07 8.28 11.58
C LEU A 5 -24.27 7.39 12.55
N THR A 6 -24.67 6.13 12.75
CA THR A 6 -23.95 5.18 13.63
C THR A 6 -22.71 4.55 12.97
N SER A 7 -22.72 4.35 11.65
CA SER A 7 -21.67 3.57 10.98
C SER A 7 -20.28 4.20 11.02
N HIS A 8 -20.17 5.51 10.75
CA HIS A 8 -18.84 6.17 10.72
C HIS A 8 -18.17 6.21 12.10
N ARG A 9 -18.95 6.26 13.20
CA ARG A 9 -18.41 6.22 14.57
C ARG A 9 -17.82 4.85 14.88
N VAL A 10 -18.49 3.79 14.44
CA VAL A 10 -18.00 2.41 14.55
C VAL A 10 -16.72 2.25 13.75
N ASP A 11 -16.68 2.73 12.50
CA ASP A 11 -15.46 2.65 11.67
C ASP A 11 -14.26 3.36 12.32
N VAL A 12 -14.47 4.54 12.93
CA VAL A 12 -13.42 5.27 13.65
C VAL A 12 -12.95 4.50 14.89
N LEU A 13 -13.88 3.97 15.69
CA LEU A 13 -13.54 3.15 16.85
C LEU A 13 -12.74 1.90 16.44
N LEU A 14 -13.18 1.23 15.37
CA LEU A 14 -12.50 0.05 14.84
C LEU A 14 -11.11 0.38 14.25
N THR A 15 -10.97 1.56 13.65
CA THR A 15 -9.66 2.04 13.19
C THR A 15 -8.74 2.30 14.37
N GLY A 16 -9.23 2.96 15.43
CA GLY A 16 -8.46 3.22 16.66
C GLY A 16 -8.01 1.93 17.35
N GLY A 17 -8.92 0.96 17.51
CA GLY A 17 -8.58 -0.35 18.07
C GLY A 17 -7.56 -1.10 17.22
N ALA A 18 -7.66 -1.02 15.89
CA ALA A 18 -6.68 -1.62 14.99
C ALA A 18 -5.28 -1.01 15.15
N LEU A 19 -5.20 0.33 15.26
CA LEU A 19 -3.93 1.03 15.48
C LEU A 19 -3.30 0.64 16.82
N VAL A 20 -4.11 0.43 17.86
CA VAL A 20 -3.63 -0.08 19.15
C VAL A 20 -3.06 -1.49 19.00
N PHE A 21 -3.76 -2.42 18.36
CA PHE A 21 -3.23 -3.77 18.13
C PHE A 21 -1.97 -3.77 17.26
N ILE A 22 -1.93 -2.96 16.21
CA ILE A 22 -0.71 -2.77 15.40
C ILE A 22 0.42 -2.31 16.32
N TYR A 23 0.22 -1.26 17.12
CA TYR A 23 1.28 -0.76 18.00
C TYR A 23 1.76 -1.78 19.05
N LEU A 24 0.85 -2.59 19.61
CA LEU A 24 1.17 -3.55 20.65
C LEU A 24 1.81 -4.84 20.13
N VAL A 25 1.45 -5.28 18.92
CA VAL A 25 1.92 -6.55 18.34
C VAL A 25 3.14 -6.33 17.43
N THR A 26 3.22 -5.19 16.75
CA THR A 26 4.30 -4.91 15.81
C THR A 26 5.64 -4.77 16.55
N PRO A 27 6.66 -5.58 16.21
CA PRO A 27 8.02 -5.33 16.63
C PRO A 27 8.61 -4.24 15.73
N PHE A 28 8.67 -3.03 16.25
CA PHE A 28 9.27 -1.90 15.54
C PHE A 28 10.79 -2.06 15.53
N GLU A 29 11.38 -2.17 14.34
CA GLU A 29 12.78 -2.51 14.18
C GLU A 29 13.45 -1.69 13.05
N ILE A 30 14.76 -1.48 13.23
CA ILE A 30 15.66 -0.94 12.20
C ILE A 30 16.66 -2.04 11.83
N HIS A 31 16.51 -2.63 10.64
CA HIS A 31 17.42 -3.65 10.11
C HIS A 31 17.64 -3.50 8.59
N SER A 32 18.60 -4.23 8.02
CA SER A 32 18.87 -4.23 6.56
C SER A 32 18.99 -2.80 5.99
N ASP A 33 18.31 -2.48 4.88
CA ASP A 33 18.31 -1.14 4.25
C ASP A 33 17.96 -0.01 5.23
N ALA A 34 17.09 -0.28 6.21
CA ALA A 34 16.66 0.71 7.18
C ALA A 34 17.80 1.12 8.12
N ASN A 35 18.71 0.19 8.44
CA ASN A 35 19.87 0.48 9.26
C ASN A 35 20.82 1.45 8.55
N ALA A 36 21.06 1.25 7.24
CA ALA A 36 21.84 2.19 6.44
C ALA A 36 21.21 3.58 6.42
N ARG A 37 19.89 3.68 6.27
CA ARG A 37 19.15 4.97 6.34
C ARG A 37 19.29 5.64 7.70
N TYR A 38 19.08 4.91 8.79
CA TYR A 38 19.16 5.43 10.16
C TYR A 38 20.57 5.91 10.51
N LEU A 39 21.60 5.12 10.19
CA LEU A 39 22.99 5.49 10.45
C LEU A 39 23.39 6.73 9.64
N THR A 40 22.98 6.81 8.38
CA THR A 40 23.25 7.99 7.55
C THR A 40 22.59 9.24 8.12
N LEU A 41 21.33 9.15 8.58
CA LEU A 41 20.65 10.24 9.26
C LEU A 41 21.35 10.64 10.56
N SER A 42 21.71 9.65 11.38
CA SER A 42 22.35 9.90 12.68
C SER A 42 23.70 10.58 12.52
N ALA A 43 24.50 10.14 11.55
CA ALA A 43 25.79 10.76 11.23
C ALA A 43 25.59 12.22 10.79
N LEU A 44 24.65 12.47 9.87
CA LEU A 44 24.31 13.83 9.43
C LEU A 44 23.90 14.75 10.59
N LEU A 45 23.11 14.25 11.55
CA LEU A 45 22.62 15.06 12.68
C LEU A 45 23.65 15.22 13.81
N THR A 46 24.62 14.33 13.92
CA THR A 46 25.64 14.36 15.00
C THR A 46 26.87 15.16 14.61
N ASP A 47 27.42 14.93 13.43
CA ASP A 47 28.69 15.52 12.99
C ASP A 47 28.63 16.16 11.59
N GLY A 48 27.46 16.18 10.96
CA GLY A 48 27.27 16.77 9.62
C GLY A 48 27.76 15.87 8.48
N SER A 49 28.19 14.64 8.76
CA SER A 49 28.68 13.73 7.73
C SER A 49 27.56 13.14 6.87
N ILE A 50 27.83 12.99 5.57
CA ILE A 50 26.88 12.47 4.60
C ILE A 50 27.37 11.09 4.14
N GLY A 51 26.69 10.03 4.56
CA GLY A 51 27.05 8.66 4.18
C GLY A 51 26.75 8.32 2.72
N VAL A 52 27.54 7.41 2.14
CA VAL A 52 27.51 7.01 0.71
C VAL A 52 26.61 5.78 0.47
N THR A 53 25.43 5.72 1.08
CA THR A 53 24.51 4.58 0.94
C THR A 53 23.58 4.75 -0.27
N PRO A 54 23.12 3.68 -0.94
CA PRO A 54 22.24 3.79 -2.12
C PRO A 54 20.84 4.34 -1.80
N TYR A 55 20.42 4.26 -0.52
CA TYR A 55 19.08 4.63 -0.10
C TYR A 55 18.94 6.13 0.14
N SER A 56 17.89 6.76 -0.40
CA SER A 56 17.65 8.20 -0.25
C SER A 56 17.49 8.63 1.22
N LEU A 57 18.04 9.81 1.54
CA LEU A 57 17.86 10.51 2.81
C LEU A 57 16.56 11.33 2.88
N VAL A 58 15.83 11.53 1.78
CA VAL A 58 14.65 12.39 1.76
C VAL A 58 13.61 11.98 2.79
N GLY A 59 13.18 10.71 2.81
CA GLY A 59 12.25 10.21 3.83
C GLY A 59 12.83 10.25 5.25
N PRO A 60 14.04 9.69 5.48
CA PRO A 60 14.69 9.73 6.79
C PRO A 60 14.83 11.13 7.40
N LEU A 61 15.06 12.18 6.62
CA LEU A 61 15.13 13.55 7.12
C LEU A 61 13.85 13.99 7.86
N PHE A 62 12.68 13.48 7.48
CA PHE A 62 11.42 13.78 8.17
C PHE A 62 11.26 13.04 9.51
N SER A 63 12.14 12.09 9.84
CA SER A 63 12.22 11.50 11.17
C SER A 63 13.19 12.24 12.10
N ALA A 64 13.93 13.25 11.60
CA ALA A 64 14.88 14.02 12.40
C ALA A 64 14.27 14.60 13.69
N PRO A 65 13.01 15.10 13.73
CA PRO A 65 12.40 15.55 14.98
C PRO A 65 12.26 14.43 16.03
N LEU A 66 11.96 13.19 15.60
CA LEU A 66 11.90 12.03 16.49
C LEU A 66 13.28 11.62 16.97
N TRP A 67 14.28 11.70 16.09
CA TRP A 67 15.67 11.47 16.43
C TRP A 67 16.16 12.47 17.50
N TRP A 68 15.92 13.77 17.28
CA TRP A 68 16.29 14.84 18.23
C TRP A 68 15.58 14.71 19.56
N PHE A 69 14.29 14.37 19.55
CA PHE A 69 13.55 14.15 20.78
C PHE A 69 14.10 12.94 21.55
N GLY A 70 14.38 11.84 20.86
CA GLY A 70 14.91 10.64 21.49
C GLY A 70 16.36 10.79 21.96
N SER A 71 17.18 11.62 21.30
CA SER A 71 18.57 11.85 21.72
C SER A 71 18.67 12.59 23.06
N LEU A 72 17.62 13.31 23.48
CA LEU A 72 17.54 13.88 24.84
C LEU A 72 17.48 12.82 25.95
N PHE A 73 17.20 11.57 25.60
CA PHE A 73 17.02 10.44 26.53
C PHE A 73 17.86 9.21 26.13
N ASP A 74 18.85 9.35 25.24
CA ASP A 74 19.65 8.24 24.68
C ASP A 74 18.80 7.15 23.96
N GLU A 75 17.61 7.51 23.49
CA GLU A 75 16.63 6.60 22.89
C GLU A 75 16.28 6.97 21.43
N ALA A 76 17.13 7.73 20.73
CA ALA A 76 16.89 8.19 19.35
C ALA A 76 16.44 7.06 18.40
N ARG A 77 17.07 5.88 18.52
CA ARG A 77 16.73 4.69 17.72
C ARG A 77 15.30 4.23 17.96
N TRP A 78 14.88 4.14 19.21
CA TRP A 78 13.54 3.69 19.61
C TRP A 78 12.45 4.62 19.03
N TRP A 79 12.68 5.93 19.05
CA TRP A 79 11.74 6.89 18.46
C TRP A 79 11.69 6.77 16.94
N CYS A 80 12.83 6.60 16.28
CA CYS A 80 12.90 6.39 14.83
C CYS A 80 12.26 5.06 14.39
N GLU A 81 12.37 3.98 15.17
CA GLU A 81 11.71 2.69 14.89
C GLU A 81 10.18 2.84 14.70
N ARG A 82 9.56 3.81 15.37
CA ARG A 82 8.11 4.10 15.30
C ARG A 82 7.74 5.14 14.25
N TYR A 83 8.71 5.67 13.50
CA TYR A 83 8.49 6.73 12.53
C TYR A 83 7.40 6.38 11.50
N ASN A 84 7.45 5.18 10.92
CA ASN A 84 6.49 4.78 9.90
C ASN A 84 5.07 4.63 10.47
N PHE A 85 4.92 4.18 11.72
CA PHE A 85 3.63 4.17 12.41
C PHE A 85 3.07 5.58 12.61
N VAL A 86 3.89 6.51 13.11
CA VAL A 86 3.48 7.92 13.30
C VAL A 86 3.10 8.54 11.95
N LEU A 87 3.91 8.33 10.91
CA LEU A 87 3.66 8.83 9.57
C LEU A 87 2.36 8.27 8.98
N PHE A 88 2.09 6.98 9.21
CA PHE A 88 0.85 6.34 8.78
C PHE A 88 -0.37 6.96 9.45
N VAL A 89 -0.35 7.16 10.77
CA VAL A 89 -1.43 7.82 11.52
C VAL A 89 -1.66 9.24 11.03
N LEU A 90 -0.58 10.03 10.84
CA LEU A 90 -0.68 11.36 10.25
C LEU A 90 -1.26 11.31 8.83
N GLY A 91 -0.90 10.29 8.06
CA GLY A 91 -1.45 10.03 6.73
C GLY A 91 -2.95 9.78 6.75
N LEU A 92 -3.44 8.94 7.68
CA LEU A 92 -4.87 8.69 7.88
C LEU A 92 -5.63 9.98 8.25
N VAL A 93 -5.07 10.78 9.15
CA VAL A 93 -5.63 12.10 9.51
C VAL A 93 -5.65 13.02 8.29
N GLY A 94 -4.58 13.03 7.49
CA GLY A 94 -4.50 13.78 6.24
C GLY A 94 -5.61 13.39 5.26
N PHE A 95 -5.78 12.10 5.00
CA PHE A 95 -6.87 11.60 4.15
C PHE A 95 -8.24 11.98 4.70
N TYR A 96 -8.47 11.81 6.01
CA TYR A 96 -9.72 12.21 6.64
C TYR A 96 -10.03 13.68 6.38
N ARG A 97 -9.07 14.58 6.64
CA ARG A 97 -9.25 16.04 6.48
C ARG A 97 -9.44 16.46 5.02
N ILE A 98 -8.76 15.80 4.09
CA ILE A 98 -8.78 16.15 2.66
C ILE A 98 -10.03 15.59 1.96
N LEU A 99 -10.44 14.37 2.30
CA LEU A 99 -11.54 13.66 1.62
C LEU A 99 -12.91 13.97 2.21
N THR A 100 -13.06 14.17 3.52
CA THR A 100 -14.38 14.40 4.14
C THR A 100 -15.15 15.64 3.68
N PRO A 101 -14.51 16.73 3.19
CA PRO A 101 -15.25 17.85 2.60
C PRO A 101 -15.91 17.54 1.25
N VAL A 102 -15.44 16.50 0.54
CA VAL A 102 -15.84 16.19 -0.84
C VAL A 102 -16.49 14.81 -1.01
N ILE A 103 -16.29 13.93 -0.03
CA ILE A 103 -16.79 12.54 -0.03
C ILE A 103 -17.54 12.30 1.29
N GLU A 104 -18.60 11.50 1.21
CA GLU A 104 -19.39 11.11 2.39
C GLU A 104 -18.49 10.55 3.49
N ARG A 105 -18.67 11.05 4.73
CA ARG A 105 -17.80 10.68 5.87
C ARG A 105 -17.72 9.17 6.09
N GLU A 106 -18.82 8.45 5.90
CA GLU A 106 -18.87 6.99 6.03
C GLU A 106 -17.93 6.29 5.03
N MET A 107 -17.88 6.75 3.78
CA MET A 107 -16.96 6.21 2.78
C MET A 107 -15.51 6.45 3.17
N VAL A 108 -15.20 7.66 3.68
CA VAL A 108 -13.86 8.01 4.11
C VAL A 108 -13.44 7.18 5.32
N THR A 109 -14.26 7.09 6.37
CA THR A 109 -13.92 6.30 7.56
C THR A 109 -13.77 4.82 7.24
N ARG A 110 -14.60 4.29 6.33
CA ARG A 110 -14.49 2.91 5.87
C ARG A 110 -13.23 2.67 5.04
N PHE A 111 -12.85 3.60 4.17
CA PHE A 111 -11.57 3.57 3.46
C PHE A 111 -10.38 3.52 4.43
N LEU A 112 -10.38 4.37 5.46
CA LEU A 112 -9.30 4.40 6.46
C LEU A 112 -9.24 3.11 7.29
N LEU A 113 -10.41 2.56 7.66
CA LEU A 113 -10.49 1.28 8.35
C LEU A 113 -9.91 0.15 7.50
N ILE A 114 -10.31 0.04 6.24
CA ILE A 114 -9.81 -0.99 5.31
C ILE A 114 -8.32 -0.79 5.05
N LEU A 115 -7.85 0.45 4.89
CA LEU A 115 -6.43 0.73 4.72
C LEU A 115 -5.60 0.31 5.94
N THR A 116 -6.18 0.38 7.14
CA THR A 116 -5.49 0.01 8.40
C THR A 116 -5.50 -1.50 8.64
N VAL A 117 -6.65 -2.16 8.43
CA VAL A 117 -6.88 -3.55 8.86
C VAL A 117 -6.75 -4.56 7.72
N ALA A 118 -6.99 -4.13 6.49
CA ALA A 118 -7.16 -5.00 5.33
C ALA A 118 -6.19 -4.62 4.20
N SER A 119 -4.93 -4.39 4.55
CA SER A 119 -3.89 -3.98 3.60
C SER A 119 -2.49 -4.42 4.05
N MET A 120 -1.49 -4.16 3.22
CA MET A 120 -0.09 -4.48 3.55
C MET A 120 0.54 -3.57 4.61
N PHE A 121 -0.12 -2.47 4.99
CA PHE A 121 0.44 -1.53 5.97
C PHE A 121 0.67 -2.20 7.32
N SER A 122 -0.17 -3.13 7.76
CA SER A 122 0.00 -3.82 9.05
C SER A 122 1.41 -4.39 9.28
N ASN A 123 2.07 -4.88 8.23
CA ASN A 123 3.46 -5.32 8.28
C ASN A 123 4.45 -4.18 8.01
N HIS A 124 4.20 -3.35 6.99
CA HIS A 124 5.17 -2.33 6.55
C HIS A 124 5.45 -1.25 7.62
N LEU A 125 4.60 -1.13 8.63
CA LEU A 125 4.82 -0.24 9.77
C LEU A 125 5.89 -0.75 10.74
N SER A 126 6.26 -2.03 10.69
CA SER A 126 7.26 -2.63 11.59
C SER A 126 8.68 -2.20 11.29
N ASN A 127 8.93 -1.68 10.09
CA ASN A 127 10.27 -1.42 9.59
C ASN A 127 10.44 0.03 9.19
N TYR A 128 11.61 0.60 9.47
CA TYR A 128 12.01 1.95 9.08
C TYR A 128 12.45 2.07 7.59
N PHE A 129 11.75 1.37 6.70
CA PHE A 129 11.97 1.48 5.26
C PHE A 129 11.24 2.70 4.64
N GLY A 130 11.57 3.03 3.39
CA GLY A 130 11.10 4.24 2.72
C GLY A 130 9.71 4.13 2.09
N GLU A 131 9.13 2.94 1.97
CA GLU A 131 7.93 2.70 1.17
C GLU A 131 6.70 3.36 1.80
N VAL A 132 6.57 3.37 3.13
CA VAL A 132 5.45 4.04 3.83
C VAL A 132 5.48 5.54 3.55
N PHE A 133 6.67 6.16 3.56
CA PHE A 133 6.83 7.58 3.24
C PHE A 133 6.42 7.88 1.81
N THR A 134 6.94 7.15 0.83
CA THR A 134 6.56 7.32 -0.57
C THR A 134 5.06 7.06 -0.77
N ALA A 135 4.52 5.99 -0.19
CA ALA A 135 3.12 5.63 -0.35
C ALA A 135 2.17 6.72 0.17
N MET A 136 2.41 7.21 1.39
CA MET A 136 1.56 8.21 2.02
C MET A 136 1.68 9.59 1.38
N THR A 137 2.90 10.07 1.16
CA THR A 137 3.12 11.42 0.60
C THR A 137 2.63 11.50 -0.84
N VAL A 138 2.91 10.50 -1.69
CA VAL A 138 2.41 10.49 -3.07
C VAL A 138 0.89 10.39 -3.10
N ALA A 139 0.28 9.48 -2.33
CA ALA A 139 -1.17 9.32 -2.41
C ALA A 139 -1.94 10.54 -1.91
N LEU A 140 -1.51 11.17 -0.80
CA LEU A 140 -2.05 12.44 -0.31
C LEU A 140 -1.81 13.57 -1.30
N GLY A 141 -0.60 13.65 -1.86
CA GLY A 141 -0.23 14.65 -2.84
C GLY A 141 -1.08 14.58 -4.10
N LEU A 142 -1.23 13.38 -4.68
CA LEU A 142 -2.09 13.14 -5.84
C LEU A 142 -3.57 13.42 -5.54
N THR A 143 -4.03 13.11 -4.32
CA THR A 143 -5.38 13.50 -3.88
C THR A 143 -5.56 15.01 -3.89
N LEU A 144 -4.61 15.76 -3.35
CA LEU A 144 -4.65 17.23 -3.35
C LEU A 144 -4.59 17.83 -4.75
N VAL A 145 -3.79 17.24 -5.65
CA VAL A 145 -3.75 17.63 -7.07
C VAL A 145 -5.12 17.42 -7.71
N CYS A 146 -5.75 16.26 -7.49
CA CYS A 146 -7.07 15.96 -8.05
C CYS A 146 -8.18 16.86 -7.51
N LEU A 147 -8.16 17.19 -6.22
CA LEU A 147 -9.25 17.92 -5.57
C LEU A 147 -9.14 19.44 -5.69
N ARG A 148 -7.92 19.97 -5.58
CA ARG A 148 -7.69 21.42 -5.40
C ARG A 148 -6.75 22.02 -6.42
N GLN A 149 -6.18 21.21 -7.33
CA GLN A 149 -5.10 21.63 -8.23
C GLN A 149 -3.96 22.35 -7.49
N ASN A 150 -3.72 21.93 -6.25
CA ASN A 150 -2.83 22.65 -5.34
C ASN A 150 -1.37 22.29 -5.61
N ALA A 151 -0.50 23.29 -5.73
CA ALA A 151 0.95 23.12 -5.86
C ALA A 151 1.55 22.31 -4.71
N TRP A 152 1.02 22.45 -3.48
CA TRP A 152 1.42 21.64 -2.33
C TRP A 152 1.20 20.14 -2.54
N GLY A 153 0.21 19.75 -3.36
CA GLY A 153 0.01 18.36 -3.75
C GLY A 153 1.21 17.82 -4.53
N TRP A 154 1.74 18.61 -5.46
CA TRP A 154 2.96 18.26 -6.20
C TRP A 154 4.20 18.23 -5.33
N VAL A 155 4.32 19.12 -4.33
CA VAL A 155 5.44 19.07 -3.37
C VAL A 155 5.48 17.72 -2.65
N LEU A 156 4.34 17.23 -2.16
CA LEU A 156 4.29 15.91 -1.51
C LEU A 156 4.64 14.77 -2.47
N VAL A 157 4.17 14.83 -3.72
CA VAL A 157 4.52 13.82 -4.74
C VAL A 157 6.01 13.83 -5.02
N VAL A 158 6.61 15.01 -5.19
CA VAL A 158 8.05 15.18 -5.43
C VAL A 158 8.87 14.59 -4.29
N LEU A 159 8.50 14.88 -3.04
CA LEU A 159 9.18 14.32 -1.85
C LEU A 159 9.10 12.80 -1.81
N GLY A 160 7.89 12.25 -2.02
CA GLY A 160 7.70 10.81 -2.02
C GLY A 160 8.47 10.09 -3.13
N VAL A 161 8.51 10.69 -4.33
CA VAL A 161 9.24 10.15 -5.49
C VAL A 161 10.74 10.27 -5.33
N ALA A 162 11.24 11.40 -4.80
CA ALA A 162 12.67 11.57 -4.53
C ALA A 162 13.17 10.57 -3.48
N ASN A 163 12.35 10.24 -2.47
CA ASN A 163 12.67 9.20 -1.49
C ASN A 163 12.79 7.78 -2.09
N THR A 164 12.05 7.50 -3.17
CA THR A 164 12.12 6.21 -3.88
C THR A 164 12.19 6.46 -5.40
N PRO A 165 13.40 6.72 -5.95
CA PRO A 165 13.57 7.16 -7.33
C PRO A 165 12.98 6.22 -8.38
N GLY A 166 12.89 4.91 -8.09
CA GLY A 166 12.22 3.92 -8.96
C GLY A 166 10.75 4.21 -9.24
N THR A 167 10.12 5.14 -8.50
CA THR A 167 8.74 5.58 -8.72
C THR A 167 8.59 6.76 -9.70
N LEU A 168 9.69 7.31 -10.23
CA LEU A 168 9.68 8.40 -11.21
C LEU A 168 8.79 8.09 -12.43
N PRO A 169 8.81 6.88 -13.03
CA PRO A 169 7.92 6.58 -14.16
C PRO A 169 6.43 6.59 -13.78
N GLY A 170 6.07 6.18 -12.56
CA GLY A 170 4.71 6.35 -12.03
C GLY A 170 4.29 7.81 -11.98
N MET A 171 5.17 8.68 -11.48
CA MET A 171 4.94 10.12 -11.48
C MET A 171 4.81 10.69 -12.91
N GLY A 172 5.66 10.24 -13.83
CA GLY A 172 5.63 10.65 -15.24
C GLY A 172 4.32 10.30 -15.93
N LEU A 173 3.82 9.07 -15.77
CA LEU A 173 2.53 8.65 -16.31
C LEU A 173 1.39 9.52 -15.79
N VAL A 174 1.37 9.81 -14.48
CA VAL A 174 0.38 10.71 -13.89
C VAL A 174 0.51 12.13 -14.43
N ALA A 175 1.72 12.68 -14.48
CA ALA A 175 1.97 14.04 -14.94
C ALA A 175 1.56 14.25 -16.40
N VAL A 176 1.87 13.29 -17.29
CA VAL A 176 1.44 13.31 -18.70
C VAL A 176 -0.07 13.22 -18.81
N GLY A 177 -0.69 12.23 -18.15
CA GLY A 177 -2.15 12.05 -18.17
C GLY A 177 -2.89 13.26 -17.60
N TRP A 178 -2.38 13.85 -16.53
CA TRP A 178 -2.97 15.03 -15.90
C TRP A 178 -2.77 16.29 -16.75
N SER A 179 -1.59 16.47 -17.37
CA SER A 179 -1.33 17.56 -18.31
C SER A 179 -2.29 17.50 -19.50
N TRP A 180 -2.52 16.31 -20.05
CA TRP A 180 -3.45 16.13 -21.15
C TRP A 180 -4.89 16.44 -20.72
N ARG A 181 -5.33 15.92 -19.57
CA ARG A 181 -6.68 16.13 -19.04
C ARG A 181 -6.98 17.61 -18.76
N THR A 182 -6.02 18.33 -18.20
CA THR A 182 -6.17 19.76 -17.83
C THR A 182 -5.75 20.72 -18.94
N ARG A 183 -5.19 20.21 -20.05
CA ARG A 183 -4.55 20.99 -21.12
C ARG A 183 -3.47 21.95 -20.60
N ASN A 184 -2.76 21.55 -19.54
CA ASN A 184 -1.75 22.36 -18.88
C ASN A 184 -0.43 21.57 -18.71
N ILE A 185 0.56 21.88 -19.54
CA ILE A 185 1.87 21.22 -19.52
C ILE A 185 2.69 21.49 -18.26
N ARG A 186 2.31 22.48 -17.43
CA ARG A 186 3.04 22.81 -16.19
C ARG A 186 3.05 21.65 -15.19
N HIS A 187 2.13 20.69 -15.33
CA HIS A 187 2.15 19.47 -14.52
C HIS A 187 3.32 18.53 -14.81
N LEU A 188 4.09 18.78 -15.87
CA LEU A 188 5.37 18.10 -16.12
C LEU A 188 6.53 18.68 -15.29
N ALA A 189 6.46 19.95 -14.88
CA ALA A 189 7.54 20.60 -14.14
C ALA A 189 7.88 19.87 -12.81
N PRO A 190 6.91 19.39 -12.00
CA PRO A 190 7.21 18.56 -10.83
C PRO A 190 8.06 17.32 -11.13
N VAL A 191 7.91 16.69 -12.31
CA VAL A 191 8.73 15.52 -12.69
C VAL A 191 10.20 15.92 -12.82
N LEU A 192 10.45 17.08 -13.44
CA LEU A 192 11.80 17.63 -13.57
C LEU A 192 12.38 18.00 -12.19
N VAL A 193 11.56 18.54 -11.29
CA VAL A 193 11.99 18.85 -9.92
C VAL A 193 12.35 17.57 -9.15
N ALA A 194 11.53 16.52 -9.23
CA ALA A 194 11.83 15.24 -8.60
C ALA A 194 13.11 14.62 -9.16
N ALA A 195 13.28 14.60 -10.49
CA ALA A 195 14.51 14.13 -11.13
C ALA A 195 15.73 14.96 -10.69
N ALA A 196 15.61 16.29 -10.66
CA ALA A 196 16.69 17.17 -10.21
C ALA A 196 17.08 16.91 -8.75
N LEU A 197 16.12 16.68 -7.85
CA LEU A 197 16.40 16.34 -6.45
C LEU A 197 17.13 15.00 -6.32
N VAL A 198 16.76 13.99 -7.10
CA VAL A 198 17.44 12.68 -7.11
C VAL A 198 18.87 12.83 -7.62
N LEU A 199 19.07 13.53 -8.75
CA LEU A 199 20.40 13.75 -9.32
C LEU A 199 21.27 14.61 -8.39
N LEU A 200 20.69 15.60 -7.73
CA LEU A 200 21.39 16.43 -6.75
C LEU A 200 21.81 15.61 -5.53
N GLU A 201 20.94 14.74 -5.00
CA GLU A 201 21.30 13.85 -3.89
C GLU A 201 22.43 12.91 -4.31
N ASN A 202 22.38 12.31 -5.51
CA ASN A 202 23.46 11.48 -6.02
C ASN A 202 24.77 12.25 -6.11
N TRP A 203 24.76 13.46 -6.67
CA TRP A 203 25.94 14.28 -6.81
C TRP A 203 26.55 14.67 -5.46
N ILE A 204 25.74 15.11 -4.50
CA ILE A 204 26.19 15.48 -3.14
C ILE A 204 26.82 14.27 -2.42
N ARG A 205 26.24 13.08 -2.58
CA ARG A 205 26.64 11.89 -1.81
C ARG A 205 27.77 11.09 -2.45
N ARG A 206 27.84 11.08 -3.78
CA ARG A 206 28.68 10.17 -4.57
C ARG A 206 29.61 10.89 -5.55
N GLY A 207 29.52 12.21 -5.66
CA GLY A 207 30.37 13.01 -6.54
C GLY A 207 29.94 13.02 -8.02
N ASP A 208 28.94 12.22 -8.39
CA ASP A 208 28.41 12.13 -9.75
C ASP A 208 26.87 11.97 -9.73
N PRO A 209 26.11 12.73 -10.56
CA PRO A 209 24.65 12.72 -10.52
C PRO A 209 24.01 11.42 -11.04
N PHE A 210 24.73 10.64 -11.86
CA PHE A 210 24.25 9.40 -12.45
C PHE A 210 24.68 8.15 -11.68
N THR A 211 25.57 8.31 -10.70
CA THR A 211 25.95 7.25 -9.78
C THR A 211 24.89 7.12 -8.68
N THR A 212 24.11 6.04 -8.77
CA THR A 212 22.95 5.75 -7.90
C THR A 212 23.31 4.92 -6.68
N GLY A 213 24.42 4.18 -6.73
CA GLY A 213 24.80 3.17 -5.73
C GLY A 213 24.16 1.80 -5.96
N TYR A 214 23.44 1.63 -7.09
CA TYR A 214 22.77 0.37 -7.47
C TYR A 214 23.44 -0.34 -8.65
N GLU A 215 24.55 0.18 -9.17
CA GLU A 215 25.18 -0.23 -10.43
C GLU A 215 25.52 -1.74 -10.46
N ASP A 216 26.02 -2.28 -9.34
CA ASP A 216 26.42 -3.69 -9.20
C ASP A 216 25.44 -4.54 -8.37
N ASN A 217 24.33 -3.95 -7.95
CA ASN A 217 23.38 -4.62 -7.06
C ASN A 217 22.70 -5.79 -7.80
N ARG A 218 22.82 -6.98 -7.21
CA ARG A 218 22.37 -8.26 -7.77
C ARG A 218 22.03 -9.25 -6.67
N ALA A 219 21.15 -10.21 -6.98
CA ALA A 219 20.81 -11.31 -6.07
C ALA A 219 21.86 -12.44 -6.19
N THR A 220 21.74 -13.47 -5.35
CA THR A 220 22.52 -14.70 -5.56
C THR A 220 22.07 -15.40 -6.86
N GLU A 221 23.03 -16.00 -7.58
CA GLU A 221 22.74 -16.86 -8.72
C GLU A 221 22.10 -18.18 -8.25
N THR A 222 21.00 -18.57 -8.88
CA THR A 222 20.22 -19.78 -8.58
C THR A 222 19.97 -20.56 -9.87
N ILE A 223 19.17 -21.63 -9.81
CA ILE A 223 18.73 -22.37 -11.01
C ILE A 223 17.93 -21.51 -12.02
N LEU A 224 17.39 -20.36 -11.60
CA LEU A 224 16.65 -19.47 -12.50
C LEU A 224 17.60 -18.68 -13.42
N PRO A 225 17.42 -18.68 -14.76
CA PRO A 225 18.39 -18.11 -15.71
C PRO A 225 18.70 -16.61 -15.56
N TYR A 226 17.81 -15.85 -14.93
CA TYR A 226 17.96 -14.40 -14.73
C TYR A 226 18.33 -14.02 -13.30
N SER A 227 18.47 -14.99 -12.40
CA SER A 227 19.00 -14.75 -11.06
C SER A 227 20.50 -14.46 -11.13
N GLY A 228 21.04 -13.68 -10.20
CA GLY A 228 22.45 -13.25 -10.24
C GLY A 228 22.76 -12.07 -11.18
N LEU A 229 21.86 -11.70 -12.08
CA LEU A 229 22.05 -10.55 -12.97
C LEU A 229 21.75 -9.21 -12.24
N PRO A 230 22.49 -8.13 -12.53
CA PRO A 230 22.31 -6.86 -11.84
C PRO A 230 21.18 -6.01 -12.44
N GLY A 231 20.76 -4.97 -11.70
CA GLY A 231 19.96 -3.87 -12.23
C GLY A 231 18.62 -4.26 -12.86
N PHE A 232 18.31 -3.71 -14.04
CA PHE A 232 17.05 -3.92 -14.77
C PHE A 232 17.12 -5.04 -15.83
N SER A 233 17.79 -6.14 -15.48
CA SER A 233 18.07 -7.28 -16.37
C SER A 233 16.92 -8.28 -16.48
N TYR A 234 15.93 -8.26 -15.58
CA TYR A 234 14.85 -9.24 -15.59
C TYR A 234 13.91 -8.99 -16.79
N PRO A 235 13.47 -10.05 -17.51
CA PRO A 235 12.58 -9.87 -18.66
C PRO A 235 11.23 -9.30 -18.24
N LEU A 236 10.79 -8.24 -18.92
CA LEU A 236 9.58 -7.51 -18.57
C LEU A 236 8.34 -8.42 -18.47
N TYR A 237 8.14 -9.32 -19.44
CA TYR A 237 6.96 -10.18 -19.47
C TYR A 237 6.95 -11.19 -18.32
N LEU A 238 8.10 -11.78 -17.98
CA LEU A 238 8.22 -12.66 -16.81
C LEU A 238 7.97 -11.86 -15.53
N GLY A 239 8.59 -10.69 -15.40
CA GLY A 239 8.41 -9.85 -14.23
C GLY A 239 6.99 -9.31 -14.07
N LEU A 240 6.25 -9.08 -15.15
CA LEU A 240 4.82 -8.73 -15.07
C LEU A 240 4.01 -9.89 -14.49
N LEU A 241 4.24 -11.12 -14.99
CA LEU A 241 3.58 -12.31 -14.44
C LEU A 241 3.93 -12.50 -12.96
N SER A 242 5.21 -12.37 -12.61
CA SER A 242 5.69 -12.54 -11.25
C SER A 242 5.15 -11.46 -10.31
N VAL A 243 5.25 -10.18 -10.67
CA VAL A 243 4.75 -9.06 -9.86
C VAL A 243 3.24 -9.16 -9.64
N LEU A 244 2.47 -9.63 -10.61
CA LEU A 244 1.01 -9.68 -10.49
C LEU A 244 0.52 -10.94 -9.78
N PHE A 245 1.14 -12.10 -10.04
CA PHE A 245 0.57 -13.41 -9.71
C PHE A 245 1.45 -14.33 -8.83
N SER A 246 2.67 -13.93 -8.48
CA SER A 246 3.51 -14.72 -7.55
C SER A 246 2.78 -15.05 -6.26
N PHE A 247 2.87 -16.28 -5.76
CA PHE A 247 2.18 -16.66 -4.53
C PHE A 247 2.72 -15.94 -3.29
N GLY A 248 4.03 -15.73 -3.20
CA GLY A 248 4.63 -15.02 -2.06
C GLY A 248 4.69 -13.50 -2.19
N LYS A 249 4.54 -12.97 -3.41
CA LYS A 249 4.84 -11.56 -3.73
C LYS A 249 3.89 -10.93 -4.74
N GLY A 250 2.83 -11.61 -5.17
CA GLY A 250 1.95 -11.15 -6.23
C GLY A 250 1.00 -10.06 -5.78
N LEU A 251 0.98 -8.93 -6.49
CA LEU A 251 0.18 -7.77 -6.18
C LEU A 251 -1.32 -8.09 -6.03
N PHE A 252 -1.87 -9.00 -6.82
CA PHE A 252 -3.29 -9.36 -6.73
C PHE A 252 -3.62 -10.25 -5.53
N LEU A 253 -2.65 -10.97 -4.97
CA LEU A 253 -2.84 -11.70 -3.72
C LEU A 253 -2.75 -10.76 -2.51
N PHE A 254 -1.86 -9.78 -2.53
CA PHE A 254 -1.69 -8.87 -1.40
C PHE A 254 -2.63 -7.65 -1.43
N ALA A 255 -3.18 -7.31 -2.59
CA ALA A 255 -4.10 -6.20 -2.78
C ALA A 255 -5.24 -6.58 -3.76
N PRO A 256 -6.05 -7.61 -3.44
CA PRO A 256 -7.11 -8.10 -4.34
C PRO A 256 -8.16 -7.04 -4.69
N GLY A 257 -8.32 -6.00 -3.86
CA GLY A 257 -9.17 -4.85 -4.15
C GLY A 257 -8.84 -4.14 -5.47
N LEU A 258 -7.63 -4.29 -6.02
CA LEU A 258 -7.25 -3.78 -7.34
C LEU A 258 -8.05 -4.43 -8.49
N LEU A 259 -8.55 -5.66 -8.28
CA LEU A 259 -9.37 -6.37 -9.26
C LEU A 259 -10.81 -5.86 -9.31
N LEU A 260 -11.22 -5.03 -8.34
CA LEU A 260 -12.52 -4.36 -8.36
C LEU A 260 -12.42 -3.13 -9.28
N ILE A 261 -12.87 -3.29 -10.52
CA ILE A 261 -12.84 -2.21 -11.51
C ILE A 261 -13.77 -1.06 -11.06
N PRO A 262 -13.27 0.18 -10.88
CA PRO A 262 -14.06 1.34 -10.47
C PRO A 262 -15.07 1.82 -11.52
N GLY A 263 -15.17 1.14 -12.66
CA GLY A 263 -16.12 1.44 -13.73
C GLY A 263 -17.58 1.35 -13.27
N GLN A 264 -17.83 0.65 -12.15
CA GLN A 264 -19.15 0.53 -11.54
C GLN A 264 -19.43 1.57 -10.45
N VAL A 265 -18.49 2.46 -10.14
CA VAL A 265 -18.72 3.65 -9.28
C VAL A 265 -19.48 4.70 -10.11
N ALA A 266 -20.73 4.41 -10.46
CA ALA A 266 -21.54 5.21 -11.36
C ALA A 266 -22.25 6.39 -10.66
N GLY A 267 -22.28 7.54 -11.33
CA GLY A 267 -23.31 8.58 -11.17
C GLY A 267 -23.08 9.71 -10.15
N ARG A 268 -22.35 9.51 -9.05
CA ARG A 268 -22.18 10.55 -8.00
C ARG A 268 -20.75 10.77 -7.48
N LEU A 269 -19.76 10.07 -8.02
CA LEU A 269 -18.40 9.98 -7.46
C LEU A 269 -17.30 10.20 -8.53
N THR A 270 -17.53 11.11 -9.50
CA THR A 270 -16.58 11.43 -10.58
C THR A 270 -15.20 11.83 -10.07
N VAL A 271 -15.16 12.54 -8.93
CA VAL A 271 -13.94 12.91 -8.22
C VAL A 271 -13.21 11.69 -7.67
N LEU A 272 -13.92 10.77 -7.01
CA LEU A 272 -13.34 9.54 -6.46
C LEU A 272 -12.77 8.63 -7.55
N ARG A 273 -13.50 8.50 -8.66
CA ARG A 273 -13.02 7.78 -9.84
C ARG A 273 -11.74 8.42 -10.38
N THR A 274 -11.67 9.74 -10.41
CA THR A 274 -10.47 10.47 -10.88
C THR A 274 -9.27 10.20 -9.97
N ILE A 275 -9.44 10.32 -8.65
CA ILE A 275 -8.39 10.02 -7.66
C ILE A 275 -7.91 8.58 -7.83
N HIS A 276 -8.83 7.63 -7.89
CA HIS A 276 -8.48 6.22 -8.01
C HIS A 276 -7.74 5.92 -9.32
N LEU A 277 -8.19 6.47 -10.46
CA LEU A 277 -7.49 6.29 -11.75
C LEU A 277 -6.09 6.91 -11.75
N VAL A 278 -5.90 8.06 -11.09
CA VAL A 278 -4.59 8.69 -10.94
C VAL A 278 -3.66 7.83 -10.07
N TRP A 279 -4.17 7.26 -8.97
CA TRP A 279 -3.41 6.30 -8.17
C TRP A 279 -3.06 5.03 -8.97
N LEU A 280 -4.00 4.48 -9.73
CA LEU A 280 -3.73 3.31 -10.59
C LEU A 280 -2.68 3.64 -11.67
N ALA A 281 -2.70 4.83 -12.26
CA ALA A 281 -1.68 5.26 -13.22
C ALA A 281 -0.28 5.35 -12.58
N PHE A 282 -0.20 5.84 -11.34
CA PHE A 282 1.06 5.84 -10.59
C PHE A 282 1.54 4.40 -10.35
N LEU A 283 0.66 3.54 -9.82
CA LEU A 283 0.95 2.12 -9.58
C LEU A 283 1.38 1.37 -10.84
N LEU A 284 0.75 1.66 -11.98
CA LEU A 284 1.12 1.08 -13.27
C LEU A 284 2.58 1.39 -13.62
N GLY A 285 3.04 2.62 -13.38
CA GLY A 285 4.45 2.96 -13.60
C GLY A 285 5.39 2.18 -12.69
N LEU A 286 5.02 1.96 -11.42
CA LEU A 286 5.79 1.10 -10.51
C LEU A 286 5.86 -0.33 -11.05
N VAL A 287 4.72 -0.90 -11.49
CA VAL A 287 4.67 -2.26 -12.05
C VAL A 287 5.61 -2.38 -13.25
N LEU A 288 5.54 -1.45 -14.20
CA LEU A 288 6.38 -1.49 -15.40
C LEU A 288 7.89 -1.42 -15.09
N VAL A 289 8.28 -0.62 -14.10
CA VAL A 289 9.69 -0.46 -13.71
C VAL A 289 10.19 -1.67 -12.94
N TYR A 290 9.49 -2.03 -11.86
CA TYR A 290 9.94 -3.09 -10.97
C TYR A 290 9.77 -4.48 -11.57
N SER A 291 8.94 -4.68 -12.60
CA SER A 291 8.94 -5.92 -13.38
C SER A 291 10.25 -6.16 -14.14
N LYS A 292 11.09 -5.15 -14.36
CA LYS A 292 12.43 -5.36 -14.94
C LYS A 292 13.52 -5.49 -13.90
N TRP A 293 13.25 -5.12 -12.65
CA TRP A 293 14.24 -5.11 -11.59
C TRP A 293 14.64 -6.53 -11.21
N PHE A 294 15.94 -6.81 -11.04
CA PHE A 294 16.45 -8.15 -10.74
C PHE A 294 15.80 -8.74 -9.48
N SER A 295 15.55 -7.90 -8.47
CA SER A 295 14.86 -8.26 -7.24
C SER A 295 13.43 -7.72 -7.26
N TRP A 296 12.67 -7.93 -8.34
CA TRP A 296 11.27 -7.49 -8.47
C TRP A 296 10.40 -7.83 -7.25
N TYR A 297 10.76 -8.90 -6.53
CA TYR A 297 10.12 -9.39 -5.31
C TYR A 297 10.44 -8.59 -4.03
N GLY A 298 11.38 -7.64 -4.08
CA GLY A 298 11.71 -6.75 -2.97
C GLY A 298 12.53 -7.38 -1.84
N GLY A 299 13.28 -8.45 -2.13
CA GLY A 299 14.16 -9.12 -1.18
C GLY A 299 13.44 -9.91 -0.08
N ILE A 300 14.18 -10.18 1.00
CA ILE A 300 13.67 -10.79 2.24
C ILE A 300 12.78 -9.81 2.98
N PHE A 301 11.52 -9.81 2.58
CA PHE A 301 10.52 -8.92 3.13
C PHE A 301 9.14 -9.56 2.97
N TRP A 302 8.20 -9.22 3.85
CA TRP A 302 6.86 -9.76 3.77
C TRP A 302 6.07 -9.11 2.61
N GLY A 303 5.65 -9.93 1.64
CA GLY A 303 4.89 -9.47 0.49
C GLY A 303 5.64 -8.56 -0.50
N PRO A 304 4.91 -7.97 -1.47
CA PRO A 304 5.46 -7.11 -2.53
C PRO A 304 5.85 -5.73 -2.01
N ARG A 305 7.03 -5.64 -1.37
CA ARG A 305 7.56 -4.43 -0.74
C ARG A 305 7.37 -3.15 -1.58
N PHE A 306 7.83 -3.16 -2.83
CA PHE A 306 7.79 -1.97 -3.70
C PHE A 306 6.38 -1.52 -4.09
N PHE A 307 5.38 -2.37 -3.87
CA PHE A 307 4.01 -2.13 -4.28
C PHE A 307 3.07 -1.82 -3.11
N LEU A 308 3.61 -1.42 -1.94
CA LEU A 308 2.82 -0.95 -0.80
C LEU A 308 1.77 0.09 -1.22
N PHE A 309 2.13 0.99 -2.14
CA PHE A 309 1.23 1.99 -2.71
C PHE A 309 -0.08 1.39 -3.23
N GLY A 310 -0.06 0.17 -3.80
CA GLY A 310 -1.24 -0.54 -4.32
C GLY A 310 -2.32 -0.82 -3.27
N SER A 311 -1.94 -0.87 -1.98
CA SER A 311 -2.89 -0.98 -0.87
C SER A 311 -3.90 0.17 -0.83
N ILE A 312 -3.51 1.37 -1.29
CA ILE A 312 -4.32 2.58 -1.19
C ILE A 312 -5.49 2.56 -2.20
N PRO A 313 -5.28 2.42 -3.52
CA PRO A 313 -6.38 2.24 -4.46
C PRO A 313 -7.20 0.98 -4.16
N ALA A 314 -6.57 -0.13 -3.74
CA ALA A 314 -7.29 -1.35 -3.36
C ALA A 314 -8.26 -1.12 -2.21
N ALA A 315 -7.81 -0.46 -1.13
CA ALA A 315 -8.64 -0.14 0.03
C ALA A 315 -9.81 0.77 -0.35
N LEU A 316 -9.58 1.74 -1.26
CA LEU A 316 -10.64 2.62 -1.73
C LEU A 316 -11.69 1.87 -2.56
N ALA A 317 -11.26 0.94 -3.43
CA ALA A 317 -12.18 0.13 -4.22
C ALA A 317 -13.03 -0.80 -3.33
N LEU A 318 -12.41 -1.42 -2.32
CA LEU A 318 -13.13 -2.22 -1.33
C LEU A 318 -14.09 -1.39 -0.49
N ALA A 319 -13.71 -0.18 -0.08
CA ALA A 319 -14.60 0.74 0.64
C ALA A 319 -15.82 1.13 -0.22
N ALA A 320 -15.60 1.43 -1.50
CA ALA A 320 -16.66 1.73 -2.46
C ALA A 320 -17.61 0.52 -2.64
N TRP A 321 -17.04 -0.69 -2.71
CA TRP A 321 -17.83 -1.92 -2.75
C TRP A 321 -18.64 -2.12 -1.46
N CYS A 322 -18.05 -2.00 -0.28
CA CYS A 322 -18.78 -2.12 0.98
C CYS A 322 -19.90 -1.06 1.10
N GLY A 323 -19.69 0.13 0.55
CA GLY A 323 -20.66 1.23 0.53
C GLY A 323 -21.86 1.07 -0.41
N GLY A 324 -21.97 -0.03 -1.17
CA GLY A 324 -23.12 -0.24 -2.04
C GLY A 324 -22.96 0.29 -3.47
N CYS A 325 -21.79 0.81 -3.84
CA CYS A 325 -21.60 1.47 -5.14
C CYS A 325 -21.58 0.49 -6.32
N VAL A 326 -21.31 -0.80 -6.07
CA VAL A 326 -21.25 -1.89 -7.05
C VAL A 326 -22.45 -2.82 -6.85
N ARG A 327 -23.16 -3.19 -7.92
CA ARG A 327 -24.36 -4.03 -7.86
C ARG A 327 -24.33 -5.15 -8.92
N SER A 328 -23.95 -6.33 -8.49
CA SER A 328 -24.17 -7.61 -9.19
C SER A 328 -23.96 -8.75 -8.19
N ARG A 329 -24.74 -9.83 -8.29
CA ARG A 329 -24.61 -11.00 -7.38
C ARG A 329 -23.21 -11.63 -7.44
N TRP A 330 -22.60 -11.69 -8.63
CA TRP A 330 -21.24 -12.21 -8.80
C TRP A 330 -20.18 -11.27 -8.22
N THR A 331 -20.33 -9.96 -8.41
CA THR A 331 -19.42 -8.97 -7.81
C THR A 331 -19.57 -8.90 -6.30
N ASP A 332 -20.74 -9.23 -5.77
CA ASP A 332 -21.00 -9.27 -4.35
C ASP A 332 -20.31 -10.49 -3.70
N ALA A 333 -20.42 -11.69 -4.30
CA ALA A 333 -19.68 -12.87 -3.82
C ALA A 333 -18.14 -12.66 -3.87
N LEU A 334 -17.63 -12.16 -5.00
CA LEU A 334 -16.19 -11.85 -5.14
C LEU A 334 -15.73 -10.76 -4.18
N GLY A 335 -16.54 -9.72 -3.95
CA GLY A 335 -16.21 -8.65 -3.02
C GLY A 335 -16.12 -9.14 -1.57
N VAL A 336 -16.99 -10.08 -1.15
CA VAL A 336 -16.85 -10.73 0.17
C VAL A 336 -15.51 -11.46 0.26
N VAL A 337 -15.16 -12.26 -0.74
CA VAL A 337 -13.87 -12.97 -0.78
C VAL A 337 -12.70 -11.99 -0.71
N PHE A 338 -12.72 -10.91 -1.50
CA PHE A 338 -11.65 -9.92 -1.50
C PHE A 338 -11.51 -9.17 -0.19
N VAL A 339 -12.62 -8.77 0.47
CA VAL A 339 -12.55 -8.12 1.79
C VAL A 339 -11.98 -9.06 2.84
N LEU A 340 -12.48 -10.31 2.92
CA LEU A 340 -11.99 -11.28 3.89
C LEU A 340 -10.52 -11.64 3.64
N TRP A 341 -10.14 -11.83 2.37
CA TRP A 341 -8.75 -12.08 1.99
C TRP A 341 -7.86 -10.89 2.31
N SER A 342 -8.29 -9.66 2.04
CA SER A 342 -7.54 -8.46 2.42
C SER A 342 -7.40 -8.32 3.95
N CYS A 343 -8.42 -8.67 4.74
CA CYS A 343 -8.31 -8.73 6.20
C CYS A 343 -7.31 -9.81 6.64
N TRP A 344 -7.30 -10.97 5.97
CA TRP A 344 -6.28 -11.99 6.19
C TRP A 344 -4.88 -11.49 5.87
N VAL A 345 -4.67 -10.80 4.74
CA VAL A 345 -3.38 -10.15 4.40
C VAL A 345 -2.95 -9.22 5.52
N GLY A 346 -3.84 -8.36 6.02
CA GLY A 346 -3.57 -7.46 7.13
C GLY A 346 -3.16 -8.21 8.41
N ALA A 347 -3.97 -9.17 8.83
CA ALA A 347 -3.72 -9.94 10.05
C ALA A 347 -2.44 -10.78 9.96
N ASN A 348 -2.23 -11.42 8.80
CA ASN A 348 -1.05 -12.23 8.51
C ASN A 348 0.24 -11.41 8.57
N GLY A 349 0.21 -10.22 7.98
CA GLY A 349 1.33 -9.29 8.02
C GLY A 349 1.65 -8.79 9.43
N LEU A 350 0.66 -8.68 10.30
CA LEU A 350 0.86 -8.27 11.69
C LEU A 350 1.40 -9.41 12.56
N VAL A 351 0.79 -10.59 12.48
CA VAL A 351 1.03 -11.71 13.40
C VAL A 351 2.13 -12.63 12.88
N PHE A 352 1.98 -13.16 11.66
CA PHE A 352 2.84 -14.24 11.17
C PHE A 352 4.09 -13.73 10.47
N ARG A 353 4.02 -12.61 9.73
CA ARG A 353 5.20 -12.00 9.08
C ARG A 353 5.94 -13.06 8.23
N LEU A 354 7.24 -13.28 8.48
CA LEU A 354 8.08 -14.26 7.79
C LEU A 354 8.15 -15.63 8.50
N TYR A 355 7.11 -16.02 9.24
CA TYR A 355 7.05 -17.25 10.04
C TYR A 355 7.48 -18.50 9.25
N GLU A 356 8.47 -19.23 9.79
CA GLU A 356 8.97 -20.51 9.25
C GLU A 356 9.29 -20.49 7.74
N LEU A 357 9.99 -19.45 7.27
CA LEU A 357 10.46 -19.35 5.88
C LEU A 357 11.99 -19.36 5.75
N GLN A 358 12.72 -19.74 6.82
CA GLN A 358 14.18 -19.78 6.83
C GLN A 358 14.76 -20.68 5.75
N GLU A 359 14.04 -21.75 5.38
CA GLU A 359 14.45 -22.68 4.33
C GLU A 359 14.59 -22.00 2.96
N CYS A 360 13.85 -20.92 2.70
CA CYS A 360 13.98 -20.17 1.44
C CYS A 360 15.30 -19.41 1.34
N TRP A 361 15.97 -19.14 2.46
CA TRP A 361 17.29 -18.48 2.48
C TRP A 361 18.43 -19.46 2.74
N ALA A 362 18.11 -20.75 2.93
CA ALA A 362 19.10 -21.79 3.06
C ALA A 362 19.96 -21.93 1.79
N ASN A 363 21.13 -22.54 1.96
CA ASN A 363 22.10 -22.76 0.87
C ASN A 363 22.43 -21.48 0.09
N ASN A 364 22.57 -20.34 0.78
CA ASN A 364 22.82 -19.05 0.14
C ASN A 364 21.72 -18.67 -0.87
N TYR A 365 20.46 -18.67 -0.45
CA TYR A 365 19.31 -18.25 -1.26
C TYR A 365 18.98 -19.12 -2.49
N GLN A 366 19.61 -20.30 -2.64
CA GLN A 366 19.32 -21.22 -3.76
C GLN A 366 17.86 -21.67 -3.81
N LEU A 367 17.17 -21.65 -2.67
CA LEU A 367 15.78 -22.07 -2.54
C LEU A 367 14.79 -20.90 -2.49
N GLU A 368 15.22 -19.67 -2.77
CA GLU A 368 14.38 -18.47 -2.64
C GLU A 368 13.13 -18.54 -3.54
N LEU A 369 13.25 -19.20 -4.70
CA LEU A 369 12.14 -19.41 -5.64
C LEU A 369 10.93 -20.12 -5.00
N LEU A 370 11.15 -20.93 -3.96
CA LEU A 370 10.05 -21.61 -3.25
C LEU A 370 9.13 -20.57 -2.62
N CYS A 371 9.67 -19.61 -1.88
CA CYS A 371 8.91 -18.53 -1.28
C CYS A 371 8.28 -17.59 -2.31
N LEU A 372 8.77 -17.56 -3.56
CA LEU A 372 8.21 -16.72 -4.61
C LEU A 372 7.03 -17.41 -5.30
N TYR A 373 7.12 -18.70 -5.63
CA TYR A 373 6.19 -19.35 -6.55
C TYR A 373 5.46 -20.56 -5.99
N VAL A 374 5.88 -21.11 -4.85
CA VAL A 374 5.26 -22.31 -4.26
C VAL A 374 4.27 -21.87 -3.18
N PRO A 375 2.96 -22.19 -3.30
CA PRO A 375 1.95 -21.77 -2.33
C PRO A 375 2.29 -22.12 -0.87
N GLU A 376 2.84 -23.30 -0.62
CA GLU A 376 3.18 -23.82 0.71
C GLU A 376 4.31 -23.03 1.41
N PHE A 377 5.05 -22.22 0.65
CA PHE A 377 6.10 -21.33 1.12
C PHE A 377 5.71 -19.85 1.00
N SER A 378 4.50 -19.54 0.55
CA SER A 378 3.99 -18.17 0.60
C SER A 378 3.70 -17.76 2.03
N VAL A 379 4.12 -16.55 2.42
CA VAL A 379 3.80 -15.94 3.73
C VAL A 379 2.30 -15.96 4.05
N LEU A 380 1.43 -15.86 3.03
CA LEU A 380 -0.02 -15.83 3.22
C LEU A 380 -0.61 -17.21 3.50
N PHE A 381 0.08 -18.29 3.13
CA PHE A 381 -0.42 -19.66 3.24
C PHE A 381 0.33 -20.49 4.27
N ARG A 382 1.60 -20.15 4.55
CA ARG A 382 2.48 -20.87 5.47
C ARG A 382 1.83 -21.17 6.84
N PRO A 383 1.09 -20.25 7.48
CA PRO A 383 0.42 -20.52 8.76
C PRO A 383 -0.68 -21.60 8.69
N PHE A 384 -1.18 -21.95 7.50
CA PHE A 384 -2.12 -23.05 7.32
C PHE A 384 -1.42 -24.39 7.07
N VAL A 385 -0.16 -24.37 6.65
CA VAL A 385 0.66 -25.56 6.38
C VAL A 385 1.40 -26.01 7.63
N ARG A 386 1.90 -25.05 8.42
CA ARG A 386 2.63 -25.29 9.66
C ARG A 386 1.91 -24.62 10.81
N THR A 387 1.67 -25.37 11.87
CA THR A 387 0.99 -24.87 13.06
C THR A 387 1.81 -23.78 13.73
N ALA A 388 1.38 -22.53 13.58
CA ALA A 388 2.03 -21.40 14.22
C ALA A 388 1.67 -21.32 15.71
N SER A 389 2.67 -21.24 16.57
CA SER A 389 2.47 -20.84 17.96
C SER A 389 2.25 -19.32 18.03
N MET A 390 1.26 -18.88 18.82
CA MET A 390 0.91 -17.46 18.97
C MET A 390 0.79 -17.11 20.44
N VAL A 391 1.23 -15.92 20.83
CA VAL A 391 0.97 -15.37 22.17
C VAL A 391 -0.44 -14.79 22.26
N ALA A 392 -0.95 -14.58 23.48
CA ALA A 392 -2.32 -14.14 23.70
C ALA A 392 -2.66 -12.81 22.99
N VAL A 393 -1.72 -11.86 22.92
CA VAL A 393 -1.94 -10.57 22.24
C VAL A 393 -2.06 -10.71 20.73
N GLU A 394 -1.28 -11.62 20.12
CA GLU A 394 -1.37 -11.95 18.69
C GLU A 394 -2.69 -12.64 18.37
N ALA A 395 -3.11 -13.59 19.20
CA ALA A 395 -4.42 -14.24 19.06
C ALA A 395 -5.57 -13.23 19.18
N ALA A 396 -5.49 -12.29 20.13
CA ALA A 396 -6.47 -11.22 20.28
C ALA A 396 -6.51 -10.30 19.05
N ALA A 397 -5.35 -9.93 18.49
CA ALA A 397 -5.27 -9.15 17.26
C ALA A 397 -5.89 -9.89 16.06
N LEU A 398 -5.62 -11.19 15.92
CA LEU A 398 -6.21 -12.02 14.86
C LEU A 398 -7.74 -12.08 14.95
N VAL A 399 -8.28 -12.30 16.16
CA VAL A 399 -9.73 -12.27 16.42
C VAL A 399 -10.31 -10.90 16.10
N TYR A 400 -9.63 -9.82 16.49
CA TYR A 400 -10.06 -8.46 16.20
C TYR A 400 -10.17 -8.20 14.70
N PHE A 401 -9.14 -8.57 13.92
CA PHE A 401 -9.14 -8.41 12.46
C PHE A 401 -10.24 -9.25 11.80
N ALA A 402 -10.51 -10.47 12.31
CA ALA A 402 -11.61 -11.30 11.85
C ALA A 402 -12.98 -10.64 12.12
N ILE A 403 -13.19 -10.07 13.31
CA ILE A 403 -14.42 -9.34 13.67
C ILE A 403 -14.62 -8.14 12.73
N VAL A 404 -13.56 -7.37 12.46
CA VAL A 404 -13.62 -6.25 11.51
C VAL A 404 -13.98 -6.73 10.11
N GLY A 405 -13.37 -7.83 9.64
CA GLY A 405 -13.69 -8.42 8.35
C GLY A 405 -15.17 -8.83 8.23
N LEU A 406 -15.69 -9.52 9.25
CA LEU A 406 -17.12 -9.89 9.35
C LEU A 406 -18.02 -8.65 9.38
N TYR A 407 -17.65 -7.62 10.14
CA TYR A 407 -18.38 -6.35 10.19
C TYR A 407 -18.46 -5.68 8.80
N LEU A 408 -17.37 -5.68 8.03
CA LEU A 408 -17.32 -5.07 6.70
C LEU A 408 -18.21 -5.79 5.68
N VAL A 409 -18.29 -7.13 5.73
CA VAL A 409 -19.06 -7.92 4.76
C VAL A 409 -20.51 -8.18 5.16
N ALA A 410 -20.84 -8.13 6.46
CA ALA A 410 -22.17 -8.47 6.99
C ALA A 410 -23.33 -7.74 6.27
N PRO A 411 -23.26 -6.42 5.98
CA PRO A 411 -24.33 -5.75 5.24
C PRO A 411 -24.57 -6.36 3.86
N ARG A 412 -23.51 -6.75 3.14
CA ARG A 412 -23.60 -7.30 1.79
C ARG A 412 -24.09 -8.75 1.78
N ILE A 413 -23.66 -9.57 2.73
CA ILE A 413 -24.18 -10.93 2.90
C ILE A 413 -25.68 -10.88 3.18
N SER A 414 -26.13 -9.97 4.04
CA SER A 414 -27.56 -9.83 4.37
C SER A 414 -28.43 -9.48 3.15
N THR A 415 -27.89 -8.75 2.17
CA THR A 415 -28.58 -8.43 0.92
C THR A 415 -28.59 -9.58 -0.08
N MET A 416 -27.61 -10.48 -0.02
CA MET A 416 -27.56 -11.67 -0.88
C MET A 416 -28.53 -12.77 -0.44
N VAL A 417 -28.76 -12.89 0.88
CA VAL A 417 -29.62 -13.93 1.47
C VAL A 417 -31.11 -13.57 1.41
N ARG A 418 -31.45 -12.27 1.33
CA ARG A 418 -32.85 -11.84 1.17
C ARG A 418 -33.34 -12.23 -0.23
N PRO A 419 -34.48 -12.93 -0.35
CA PRO A 419 -35.12 -13.13 -1.65
C PRO A 419 -35.30 -11.78 -2.35
N PRO A 420 -35.16 -11.69 -3.69
CA PRO A 420 -35.67 -10.52 -4.38
C PRO A 420 -37.11 -10.35 -3.93
N ALA A 421 -37.46 -9.16 -3.41
CA ALA A 421 -38.85 -8.89 -3.09
C ALA A 421 -39.63 -9.15 -4.38
N ASP A 422 -40.57 -10.09 -4.34
CA ASP A 422 -41.46 -10.35 -5.46
C ASP A 422 -42.02 -8.99 -5.90
N ASP A 423 -41.91 -8.69 -7.20
CA ASP A 423 -42.66 -7.62 -7.85
C ASP A 423 -44.15 -7.95 -7.76
N VAL A 424 -44.72 -7.85 -6.55
CA VAL A 424 -46.16 -7.88 -6.31
C VAL A 424 -46.67 -6.46 -6.54
N THR A 425 -46.74 -6.10 -7.82
CA THR A 425 -47.67 -5.07 -8.30
C THR A 425 -48.30 -5.56 -9.60
N THR A 426 -49.34 -6.38 -9.42
CA THR A 426 -50.67 -6.19 -10.02
C THR A 426 -50.71 -5.78 -11.50
N GLY A 427 -50.59 -6.76 -12.39
CA GLY A 427 -51.04 -6.68 -13.78
C GLY A 427 -52.37 -7.42 -14.00
N GLY A 428 -53.36 -7.19 -13.14
CA GLY A 428 -54.73 -7.65 -13.37
C GLY A 428 -55.42 -6.72 -14.37
N VAL A 429 -55.32 -7.00 -15.66
CA VAL A 429 -56.20 -6.38 -16.68
C VAL A 429 -57.26 -7.41 -17.06
N SER A 430 -58.50 -7.10 -16.66
CA SER A 430 -59.73 -7.81 -17.02
C SER A 430 -60.03 -7.66 -18.52
N PRO A 431 -60.61 -8.68 -19.19
CA PRO A 431 -61.06 -8.58 -20.58
C PRO A 431 -62.52 -8.12 -20.66
N ALA A 432 -62.78 -6.90 -21.15
CA ALA A 432 -64.07 -6.39 -21.66
C ALA A 432 -63.89 -4.89 -21.97
N ALA A 433 -64.38 -4.26 -23.03
CA ALA A 433 -65.34 -4.63 -24.07
C ALA A 433 -65.02 -3.84 -25.35
N VAL A 434 -65.17 -4.49 -26.50
CA VAL A 434 -65.40 -3.84 -27.79
C VAL A 434 -66.90 -3.56 -27.86
N GLY A 435 -67.24 -2.30 -28.08
CA GLY A 435 -68.60 -1.79 -28.31
C GLY A 435 -68.51 -0.41 -28.89
#